data_AF-A0A7G5YY97-F1
#
_entry.id   AF-A0A7G5YY97-F1
#
_cell.length_a   1.000
_cell.length_b   1.000
_cell.length_c   1.000
_cell.angle_alpha   90.00
_cell.angle_beta   90.00
_cell.angle_gamma   90.00
#
_symmetry.space_group_name_H-M   'P 1'
#
loop_
_entity.id
_entity.type
_entity.pdbx_description
1 polymer ?
#
loop_
_entity_poly.entity_id
_entity_poly.type
_entity_poly.pdbx_seq_one_letter_code
_entity_poly.pdbx_strand_id
1 'polypeptide(L)'
;MIRGTIALILLAVASVSQSPVPADRVDARRYDAFWLWAGVKPQPVLKQAKRIYLLQGQVEAGDPVRLVQQRPAVPHIIGREIWMVVRVETLAWSPQIHQQVREQLARWRAAGNHVAGIQIDFDARTRHLDHYAVFLADLRRRLPADCRLGITGLLDWSANGDPKGLDALAGTVDEIVLQIYQGRRVIPGYASYLSRLDRMKTPFRIGLLQGGEWQPPAALESNPNFRGYVVFLQNGAAE
;
A
#
# COMPACT_ATOMS: atom_id res chain seq x y z
N MET A 1 51.39 52.89 30.18
CA MET A 1 49.90 52.95 30.14
C MET A 1 49.49 53.24 28.71
N ILE A 2 48.41 52.57 28.23
CA ILE A 2 47.71 52.72 26.93
C ILE A 2 48.56 52.25 25.71
N ARG A 3 48.15 51.34 24.80
CA ARG A 3 46.84 51.02 24.20
C ARG A 3 46.81 49.55 23.75
N GLY A 4 45.69 48.87 23.95
CA GLY A 4 45.39 47.58 23.31
C GLY A 4 43.90 47.53 22.98
N THR A 5 43.55 47.62 21.71
CA THR A 5 42.17 47.45 21.23
C THR A 5 42.13 46.17 20.42
N ILE A 6 41.58 45.11 21.00
CA ILE A 6 41.33 43.83 20.32
C ILE A 6 40.02 44.00 19.54
N ALA A 7 40.10 43.95 18.21
CA ALA A 7 38.94 43.90 17.33
C ALA A 7 38.42 42.44 17.26
N LEU A 8 37.24 42.20 17.81
CA LEU A 8 36.55 40.92 17.75
C LEU A 8 35.80 40.82 16.40
N ILE A 9 36.31 39.99 15.49
CA ILE A 9 35.63 39.69 14.22
C ILE A 9 34.56 38.61 14.51
N LEU A 10 33.28 38.99 14.51
CA LEU A 10 32.18 38.04 14.51
C LEU A 10 32.02 37.46 13.09
N LEU A 11 32.35 36.18 12.92
CA LEU A 11 31.93 35.41 11.74
C LEU A 11 30.44 35.05 11.91
N ALA A 12 29.57 35.70 11.14
CA ALA A 12 28.17 35.30 11.01
C ALA A 12 28.10 34.04 10.14
N VAL A 13 27.82 32.89 10.77
CA VAL A 13 27.51 31.65 10.05
C VAL A 13 26.11 31.80 9.46
N ALA A 14 26.03 32.07 8.15
CA ALA A 14 24.76 32.09 7.43
C ALA A 14 24.22 30.65 7.32
N SER A 15 23.26 30.32 8.20
CA SER A 15 22.46 29.11 8.05
C SER A 15 21.66 29.22 6.75
N VAL A 16 22.04 28.44 5.74
CA VAL A 16 21.26 28.27 4.52
C VAL A 16 19.99 27.50 4.90
N SER A 17 18.92 28.23 5.16
CA SER A 17 17.57 27.66 5.21
C SER A 17 17.21 27.17 3.81
N GLN A 18 17.46 25.89 3.52
CA GLN A 18 16.91 25.24 2.33
C GLN A 18 15.38 25.28 2.46
N SER A 19 14.73 26.10 1.63
CA SER A 19 13.28 26.00 1.46
C SER A 19 12.96 24.58 0.99
N PRO A 20 11.97 23.90 1.58
CA PRO A 20 11.58 22.59 1.11
C PRO A 20 11.17 22.69 -0.36
N VAL A 21 11.78 21.87 -1.22
CA VAL A 21 11.36 21.72 -2.61
C VAL A 21 9.87 21.33 -2.60
N PRO A 22 8.99 22.03 -3.33
CA PRO A 22 7.57 21.69 -3.36
C PRO A 22 7.41 20.25 -3.82
N ALA A 23 6.67 19.43 -3.06
CA ALA A 23 6.37 18.07 -3.49
C ALA A 23 5.48 18.11 -4.73
N ASP A 24 5.85 17.37 -5.77
CA ASP A 24 5.04 17.21 -6.96
C ASP A 24 3.71 16.53 -6.60
N ARG A 25 2.62 16.93 -7.27
CA ARG A 25 1.36 16.19 -7.15
C ARG A 25 1.39 14.93 -8.02
N VAL A 26 0.86 13.84 -7.49
CA VAL A 26 0.74 12.55 -8.18
C VAL A 26 -0.23 12.67 -9.35
N ASP A 27 0.33 12.80 -10.55
CA ASP A 27 -0.39 12.64 -11.81
C ASP A 27 -0.50 11.15 -12.16
N ALA A 28 -1.73 10.62 -12.17
CA ALA A 28 -2.02 9.22 -12.42
C ALA A 28 -1.54 8.73 -13.80
N ARG A 29 -1.42 9.62 -14.80
CA ARG A 29 -0.95 9.30 -16.15
C ARG A 29 0.51 8.86 -16.19
N ARG A 30 1.29 9.18 -15.16
CA ARG A 30 2.71 8.80 -15.03
C ARG A 30 2.92 7.38 -14.50
N TYR A 31 1.85 6.65 -14.17
CA TYR A 31 1.90 5.34 -13.53
C TYR A 31 1.04 4.31 -14.28
N ASP A 32 1.28 3.02 -14.02
CA ASP A 32 0.62 1.91 -14.71
C ASP A 32 -0.03 0.87 -13.78
N ALA A 33 -0.02 1.10 -12.47
CA ALA A 33 -0.69 0.27 -11.48
C ALA A 33 -1.65 1.10 -10.62
N PHE A 34 -2.89 0.65 -10.51
CA PHE A 34 -3.97 1.42 -9.89
C PHE A 34 -4.73 0.61 -8.86
N TRP A 35 -5.16 1.28 -7.78
CA TRP A 35 -5.99 0.70 -6.73
C TRP A 35 -7.33 1.43 -6.69
N LEU A 36 -8.44 0.68 -6.64
CA LEU A 36 -9.80 1.24 -6.72
C LEU A 36 -10.70 0.78 -5.57
N TRP A 37 -11.22 1.77 -4.81
CA TRP A 37 -12.25 1.56 -3.78
C TRP A 37 -13.58 1.22 -4.47
N ALA A 38 -14.50 0.64 -3.70
CA ALA A 38 -15.89 0.59 -4.13
C ALA A 38 -16.42 2.02 -4.37
N GLY A 39 -17.15 2.21 -5.47
CA GLY A 39 -17.70 3.52 -5.85
C GLY A 39 -16.72 4.50 -6.52
N VAL A 40 -15.42 4.17 -6.63
CA VAL A 40 -14.51 4.96 -7.49
C VAL A 40 -14.89 4.73 -8.95
N LYS A 41 -15.17 5.82 -9.66
CA LYS A 41 -15.56 5.78 -11.07
C LYS A 41 -14.37 5.33 -11.92
N PRO A 42 -14.58 4.51 -12.97
CA PRO A 42 -13.53 4.22 -13.95
C PRO A 42 -12.99 5.52 -14.57
N GLN A 43 -11.67 5.64 -14.65
CA GLN A 43 -10.98 6.80 -15.22
C GLN A 43 -10.22 6.40 -16.50
N PRO A 44 -9.94 7.33 -17.43
CA PRO A 44 -9.21 7.05 -18.68
C PRO A 44 -7.84 6.42 -18.47
N VAL A 45 -7.14 6.74 -17.37
CA VAL A 45 -5.84 6.15 -17.01
C VAL A 45 -5.88 4.62 -16.82
N LEU A 46 -7.05 4.03 -16.62
CA LEU A 46 -7.19 2.56 -16.57
C LEU A 46 -6.95 1.89 -17.93
N LYS A 47 -6.97 2.65 -19.04
CA LYS A 47 -6.64 2.15 -20.38
C LYS A 47 -5.16 1.77 -20.50
N GLN A 48 -4.26 2.43 -19.76
CA GLN A 48 -2.82 2.11 -19.73
C GLN A 48 -2.41 1.22 -18.55
N ALA A 49 -3.36 0.86 -17.68
CA ALA A 49 -3.08 0.01 -16.53
C ALA A 49 -2.47 -1.32 -16.99
N LYS A 50 -1.32 -1.68 -16.42
CA LYS A 50 -0.79 -3.05 -16.45
C LYS A 50 -1.33 -3.86 -15.28
N ARG A 51 -1.58 -3.19 -14.14
CA ARG A 51 -2.05 -3.83 -12.91
C ARG A 51 -3.21 -3.05 -12.28
N ILE A 52 -4.22 -3.78 -11.81
CA ILE A 52 -5.36 -3.21 -11.09
C ILE A 52 -5.60 -3.99 -9.79
N TYR A 53 -5.63 -3.29 -8.66
CA TYR A 53 -6.11 -3.79 -7.38
C TYR A 53 -7.55 -3.29 -7.20
N LEU A 54 -8.49 -4.22 -7.06
CA LEU A 54 -9.91 -3.89 -7.12
C LEU A 54 -10.65 -4.45 -5.90
N LEU A 55 -11.23 -3.58 -5.09
CA LEU A 55 -12.02 -3.98 -3.92
C LEU A 55 -13.24 -4.81 -4.32
N GLN A 56 -13.28 -6.07 -3.88
CA GLN A 56 -14.39 -6.99 -4.10
C GLN A 56 -15.38 -6.99 -2.93
N GLY A 57 -14.88 -7.02 -1.70
CA GLY A 57 -15.70 -7.20 -0.52
C GLY A 57 -14.99 -6.79 0.77
N GLN A 58 -15.76 -6.77 1.85
CA GLN A 58 -15.29 -6.44 3.19
C GLN A 58 -15.70 -7.53 4.17
N VAL A 59 -14.77 -8.02 4.98
CA VAL A 59 -15.08 -8.86 6.13
C VAL A 59 -15.32 -7.95 7.33
N GLU A 60 -16.59 -7.86 7.72
CA GLU A 60 -17.07 -7.00 8.79
C GLU A 60 -17.04 -7.74 10.13
N ALA A 61 -16.61 -7.04 11.18
CA ALA A 61 -16.69 -7.54 12.53
C ALA A 61 -18.15 -7.59 13.00
N GLY A 62 -18.51 -8.60 13.80
CA GLY A 62 -19.88 -8.77 14.31
C GLY A 62 -20.13 -10.20 14.77
N ASP A 63 -21.37 -10.46 15.16
CA ASP A 63 -21.84 -11.81 15.49
C ASP A 63 -23.10 -12.15 14.66
N PRO A 64 -22.98 -12.98 13.60
CA PRO A 64 -21.74 -13.57 13.09
C PRO A 64 -20.89 -12.56 12.29
N VAL A 65 -19.59 -12.84 12.15
CA VAL A 65 -18.68 -12.22 11.16
C VAL A 65 -19.18 -12.53 9.74
N ARG A 66 -19.16 -11.53 8.84
CA ARG A 66 -19.73 -11.66 7.48
C ARG A 66 -18.81 -11.08 6.42
N LEU A 67 -18.80 -11.70 5.24
CA LEU A 67 -18.24 -11.12 4.03
C LEU A 67 -19.34 -10.37 3.27
N VAL A 68 -19.24 -9.05 3.23
CA VAL A 68 -20.15 -8.17 2.50
C VAL A 68 -19.58 -7.85 1.13
N GLN A 69 -20.38 -8.07 0.08
CA GLN A 69 -20.00 -7.74 -1.29
C GLN A 69 -20.03 -6.23 -1.49
N GLN A 70 -18.94 -5.69 -2.00
CA GLN A 70 -18.78 -4.25 -2.25
C GLN A 70 -18.95 -3.90 -3.74
N ARG A 71 -19.31 -4.89 -4.56
CA ARG A 71 -19.57 -4.75 -5.99
C ARG A 71 -20.86 -5.46 -6.39
N PRO A 72 -21.68 -4.86 -7.27
CA PRO A 72 -22.91 -5.47 -7.75
C PRO A 72 -22.66 -6.60 -8.78
N ALA A 73 -21.50 -6.63 -9.43
CA ALA A 73 -21.18 -7.60 -10.47
C ALA A 73 -19.69 -8.00 -10.46
N VAL A 74 -19.41 -9.19 -11.00
CA VAL A 74 -18.03 -9.64 -11.27
C VAL A 74 -17.42 -8.71 -12.33
N PRO A 75 -16.21 -8.17 -12.10
CA PRO A 75 -15.56 -7.32 -13.08
C PRO A 75 -15.19 -8.11 -14.34
N HIS A 76 -15.12 -7.43 -15.47
CA HIS A 76 -14.59 -7.99 -16.71
C HIS A 76 -13.51 -7.04 -17.23
N ILE A 77 -12.26 -7.33 -16.87
CA ILE A 77 -11.11 -6.47 -17.14
C ILE A 77 -10.10 -7.29 -17.97
N ILE A 78 -10.11 -7.06 -19.28
CA ILE A 78 -9.30 -7.83 -20.22
C ILE A 78 -7.89 -7.26 -20.35
N GLY A 79 -6.89 -8.14 -20.44
CA GLY A 79 -5.51 -7.78 -20.79
C GLY A 79 -4.73 -7.05 -19.69
N ARG A 80 -5.22 -7.05 -18.44
CA ARG A 80 -4.53 -6.48 -17.28
C ARG A 80 -4.32 -7.54 -16.21
N GLU A 81 -3.24 -7.45 -15.45
CA GLU A 81 -3.07 -8.23 -14.22
C GLU A 81 -4.00 -7.67 -13.13
N ILE A 82 -4.76 -8.53 -12.45
CA ILE A 82 -5.74 -8.09 -11.46
C ILE A 82 -5.46 -8.74 -10.12
N TRP A 83 -5.60 -7.93 -9.07
CA TRP A 83 -5.61 -8.36 -7.68
C TRP A 83 -7.00 -8.14 -7.10
N MET A 84 -7.64 -9.22 -6.64
CA MET A 84 -8.92 -9.14 -5.95
C MET A 84 -8.68 -8.68 -4.51
N VAL A 85 -9.15 -7.50 -4.14
CA VAL A 85 -8.90 -6.94 -2.80
C VAL A 85 -10.06 -7.30 -1.86
N VAL A 86 -9.73 -7.77 -0.67
CA VAL A 86 -10.68 -7.97 0.44
C VAL A 86 -10.28 -7.05 1.58
N ARG A 87 -11.16 -6.11 1.94
CA ARG A 87 -10.98 -5.29 3.14
C ARG A 87 -11.35 -6.10 4.37
N VAL A 88 -10.62 -5.89 5.46
CA VAL A 88 -10.79 -6.67 6.68
C VAL A 88 -10.96 -5.75 7.87
N GLU A 89 -11.96 -6.02 8.71
CA GLU A 89 -12.09 -5.40 10.03
C GLU A 89 -11.64 -6.35 11.14
N THR A 90 -11.78 -7.65 10.93
CA THR A 90 -11.41 -8.70 11.88
C THR A 90 -10.70 -9.88 11.19
N LEU A 91 -9.68 -10.41 11.85
CA LEU A 91 -8.93 -11.60 11.40
C LEU A 91 -9.62 -12.92 11.79
N ALA A 92 -10.71 -12.87 12.58
CA ALA A 92 -11.44 -14.03 13.06
C ALA A 92 -12.35 -14.64 11.97
N TRP A 93 -11.75 -15.06 10.85
CA TRP A 93 -12.48 -15.65 9.73
C TRP A 93 -12.91 -17.07 10.05
N SER A 94 -14.20 -17.35 9.90
CA SER A 94 -14.70 -18.73 9.95
C SER A 94 -14.31 -19.50 8.68
N PRO A 95 -14.36 -20.85 8.70
CA PRO A 95 -14.16 -21.65 7.48
C PRO A 95 -15.05 -21.21 6.31
N GLN A 96 -16.26 -20.74 6.60
CA GLN A 96 -17.21 -20.23 5.60
C GLN A 96 -16.70 -18.95 4.93
N ILE A 97 -16.12 -18.01 5.67
CA ILE A 97 -15.53 -16.79 5.08
C ILE A 97 -14.36 -17.15 4.16
N HIS A 98 -13.47 -18.05 4.59
CA HIS A 98 -12.38 -18.53 3.72
C HIS A 98 -12.91 -19.18 2.44
N GLN A 99 -13.96 -20.00 2.55
CA GLN A 99 -14.59 -20.61 1.38
C GLN A 99 -15.16 -19.54 0.43
N GLN A 100 -15.94 -18.58 0.94
CA GLN A 100 -16.56 -17.53 0.13
C GLN A 100 -15.53 -16.67 -0.61
N VAL A 101 -14.39 -16.35 0.01
CA VAL A 101 -13.30 -15.61 -0.65
C VAL A 101 -12.70 -16.43 -1.81
N ARG A 102 -12.46 -17.73 -1.61
CA ARG A 102 -11.95 -18.60 -2.68
C ARG A 102 -12.95 -18.77 -3.82
N GLU A 103 -14.23 -18.87 -3.51
CA GLU A 103 -15.29 -18.92 -4.52
C GLU A 103 -15.36 -17.63 -5.33
N GLN A 104 -15.16 -16.45 -4.71
CA GLN A 104 -15.09 -15.20 -5.45
C GLN A 104 -13.87 -15.13 -6.37
N LEU A 105 -12.71 -15.57 -5.89
CA LEU A 105 -11.52 -15.68 -6.72
C LEU A 105 -11.77 -16.56 -7.95
N ALA A 106 -12.39 -17.73 -7.74
CA ALA A 106 -12.73 -18.66 -8.81
C ALA A 106 -13.73 -18.04 -9.81
N ARG A 107 -14.76 -17.32 -9.31
CA ARG A 107 -15.74 -16.62 -10.16
C ARG A 107 -15.10 -15.55 -11.03
N TRP A 108 -14.16 -14.76 -10.47
CA TRP A 108 -13.43 -13.76 -11.26
C TRP A 108 -12.61 -14.41 -12.36
N ARG A 109 -11.87 -15.49 -12.05
CA ARG A 109 -11.09 -16.24 -13.05
C ARG A 109 -11.97 -16.85 -14.14
N ALA A 110 -13.10 -17.45 -13.77
CA ALA A 110 -14.06 -18.02 -14.71
C ALA A 110 -14.69 -16.98 -15.66
N ALA A 111 -14.75 -15.71 -15.25
CA ALA A 111 -15.20 -14.60 -16.09
C ALA A 111 -14.12 -14.09 -17.08
N GLY A 112 -13.00 -14.80 -17.23
CA GLY A 112 -11.92 -14.49 -18.17
C GLY A 112 -10.91 -13.45 -17.66
N ASN A 113 -10.96 -13.08 -16.38
CA ASN A 113 -10.01 -12.15 -15.79
C ASN A 113 -8.66 -12.82 -15.52
N HIS A 114 -7.57 -12.10 -15.79
CA HIS A 114 -6.23 -12.51 -15.37
C HIS A 114 -5.99 -12.12 -13.89
N VAL A 115 -6.56 -12.91 -12.97
CA VAL A 115 -6.41 -12.68 -11.53
C VAL A 115 -5.12 -13.32 -11.01
N ALA A 116 -4.12 -12.47 -10.76
CA ALA A 116 -2.82 -12.88 -10.25
C ALA A 116 -2.84 -13.25 -8.76
N GLY A 117 -3.72 -12.63 -7.98
CA GLY A 117 -3.75 -12.86 -6.55
C GLY A 117 -4.89 -12.18 -5.81
N ILE A 118 -4.87 -12.36 -4.49
CA ILE A 118 -5.70 -11.62 -3.53
C ILE A 118 -4.83 -10.64 -2.78
N GLN A 119 -5.35 -9.43 -2.55
CA GLN A 119 -4.76 -8.50 -1.59
C GLN A 119 -5.67 -8.36 -0.37
N ILE A 120 -5.10 -8.49 0.83
CA ILE A 120 -5.79 -8.17 2.08
C ILE A 120 -5.53 -6.72 2.43
N ASP A 121 -6.59 -5.92 2.51
CA ASP A 121 -6.55 -4.55 2.97
C ASP A 121 -6.95 -4.51 4.45
N PHE A 122 -5.96 -4.37 5.33
CA PHE A 122 -6.16 -4.40 6.78
C PHE A 122 -5.28 -3.36 7.48
N ASP A 123 -5.90 -2.49 8.28
CA ASP A 123 -5.22 -1.51 9.13
C ASP A 123 -4.59 -2.19 10.37
N ALA A 124 -3.70 -3.16 10.14
CA ALA A 124 -2.99 -3.84 11.21
C ALA A 124 -2.11 -2.82 11.96
N ARG A 125 -2.41 -2.61 13.24
CA ARG A 125 -1.54 -1.82 14.12
C ARG A 125 -0.18 -2.48 14.19
N THR A 126 0.89 -1.69 14.16
CA THR A 126 2.29 -2.11 14.16
C THR A 126 2.64 -3.17 15.23
N ARG A 127 1.97 -3.11 16.40
CA ARG A 127 2.16 -4.04 17.53
C ARG A 127 1.45 -5.40 17.42
N HIS A 128 0.69 -5.64 16.35
CA HIS A 128 -0.08 -6.89 16.13
C HIS A 128 0.32 -7.58 14.81
N LEU A 129 1.53 -7.31 14.32
CA LEU A 129 2.05 -7.86 13.07
C LEU A 129 2.25 -9.39 13.14
N ASP A 130 2.55 -9.92 14.32
CA ASP A 130 2.67 -11.35 14.59
C ASP A 130 1.35 -12.10 14.40
N HIS A 131 0.26 -11.60 15.00
CA HIS A 131 -1.09 -12.16 14.82
C HIS A 131 -1.52 -12.06 13.35
N TYR A 132 -1.18 -10.95 12.69
CA TYR A 132 -1.48 -10.79 11.28
C TYR A 132 -0.68 -11.77 10.40
N ALA A 133 0.60 -12.00 10.69
CA ALA A 133 1.43 -12.96 9.98
C ALA A 133 0.90 -14.41 10.12
N VAL A 134 0.44 -14.79 11.33
CA VAL A 134 -0.20 -16.11 11.55
C VAL A 134 -1.46 -16.26 10.70
N PHE A 135 -2.33 -15.24 10.68
CA PHE A 135 -3.51 -15.23 9.82
C PHE A 135 -3.15 -15.36 8.33
N LEU A 136 -2.17 -14.59 7.86
CA LEU A 136 -1.73 -14.59 6.46
C LEU A 136 -1.12 -15.94 6.06
N ALA A 137 -0.37 -16.59 6.96
CA ALA A 137 0.19 -17.91 6.71
C ALA A 137 -0.93 -18.97 6.58
N ASP A 138 -1.96 -18.90 7.42
CA ASP A 138 -3.12 -19.78 7.27
C ASP A 138 -3.89 -19.51 5.98
N LEU A 139 -4.12 -18.23 5.65
CA LEU A 139 -4.76 -17.84 4.40
C LEU A 139 -3.98 -18.37 3.18
N ARG A 140 -2.65 -18.18 3.15
CA ARG A 140 -1.77 -18.67 2.06
C ARG A 140 -1.92 -20.17 1.83
N ARG A 141 -2.01 -20.99 2.88
CA ARG A 141 -2.22 -22.45 2.77
C ARG A 141 -3.58 -22.82 2.18
N ARG A 142 -4.59 -21.96 2.34
CA ARG A 142 -5.96 -22.23 1.85
C ARG A 142 -6.17 -21.78 0.41
N LEU A 143 -5.35 -20.84 -0.08
CA LEU A 143 -5.42 -20.32 -1.45
C LEU A 143 -4.86 -21.32 -2.47
N PRO A 144 -5.31 -21.26 -3.74
CA PRO A 144 -4.66 -21.98 -4.83
C PRO A 144 -3.16 -21.66 -4.91
N ALA A 145 -2.32 -22.65 -5.24
CA ALA A 145 -0.87 -22.49 -5.27
C ALA A 145 -0.38 -21.42 -6.27
N ASP A 146 -1.15 -21.21 -7.35
CA ASP A 146 -0.89 -20.19 -8.37
C ASP A 146 -1.44 -18.80 -8.00
N CYS A 147 -2.19 -18.68 -6.90
CA CYS A 147 -2.75 -17.42 -6.43
C CYS A 147 -1.75 -16.72 -5.51
N ARG A 148 -1.25 -15.54 -5.93
CA ARG A 148 -0.42 -14.70 -5.06
C ARG A 148 -1.22 -14.12 -3.89
N LEU A 149 -0.53 -13.83 -2.79
CA LEU A 149 -1.06 -13.17 -1.61
C LEU A 149 -0.32 -11.85 -1.38
N GLY A 150 -1.05 -10.75 -1.45
CA GLY A 150 -0.53 -9.42 -1.17
C GLY A 150 -1.26 -8.78 -0.01
N ILE A 151 -0.71 -7.70 0.53
CA ILE A 151 -1.35 -6.92 1.58
C ILE A 151 -1.19 -5.42 1.32
N THR A 152 -2.09 -4.59 1.85
CA THR A 152 -1.73 -3.20 2.15
C THR A 152 -1.00 -3.16 3.48
N GLY A 153 -0.11 -2.19 3.65
CA GLY A 153 0.64 -1.98 4.88
C GLY A 153 0.68 -0.52 5.25
N LEU A 154 0.59 -0.24 6.55
CA LEU A 154 0.79 1.11 7.06
C LEU A 154 2.26 1.49 6.94
N LEU A 155 2.51 2.76 6.61
CA LEU A 155 3.86 3.28 6.46
C LEU A 155 4.69 3.18 7.75
N ASP A 156 4.03 3.19 8.91
CA ASP A 156 4.69 3.08 10.22
C ASP A 156 5.47 1.76 10.40
N TRP A 157 5.13 0.71 9.65
CA TRP A 157 5.78 -0.59 9.78
C TRP A 157 7.26 -0.55 9.40
N SER A 158 7.67 0.21 8.37
CA SER A 158 9.08 0.33 8.00
C SER A 158 9.90 1.01 9.10
N ALA A 159 9.29 1.96 9.81
CA ALA A 159 9.97 2.72 10.84
C ALA A 159 9.98 2.03 12.20
N ASN A 160 8.84 1.45 12.59
CA ASN A 160 8.53 1.04 13.96
C ASN A 160 8.02 -0.41 14.07
N GLY A 161 7.90 -1.13 12.95
CA GLY A 161 7.57 -2.56 12.95
C GLY A 161 8.59 -3.39 13.73
N ASP A 162 8.08 -4.33 14.53
CA ASP A 162 8.91 -5.37 15.14
C ASP A 162 9.60 -6.17 14.02
N PRO A 163 10.94 -6.24 13.99
CA PRO A 163 11.68 -7.05 13.03
C PRO A 163 11.14 -8.47 12.88
N LYS A 164 10.71 -9.13 13.97
CA LYS A 164 10.16 -10.50 13.90
C LYS A 164 8.86 -10.56 13.12
N GLY A 165 7.97 -9.59 13.32
CA GLY A 165 6.71 -9.49 12.58
C GLY A 165 6.95 -9.22 11.10
N LEU A 166 7.85 -8.29 10.76
CA LEU A 166 8.24 -8.00 9.38
C LEU A 166 8.90 -9.19 8.69
N ASP A 167 9.75 -9.92 9.40
CA ASP A 167 10.39 -11.14 8.91
C ASP A 167 9.38 -12.28 8.69
N ALA A 168 8.35 -12.39 9.54
CA ALA A 168 7.29 -13.39 9.37
C ALA A 168 6.38 -13.12 8.15
N LEU A 169 6.26 -11.85 7.74
CA LEU A 169 5.62 -11.49 6.47
C LEU A 169 6.46 -11.94 5.29
N ALA A 170 7.79 -11.86 5.40
CA ALA A 170 8.71 -12.32 4.37
C ALA A 170 8.59 -13.85 4.21
N GLY A 171 8.23 -14.29 3.00
CA GLY A 171 7.97 -15.71 2.71
C GLY A 171 6.50 -16.13 2.87
N THR A 172 5.67 -15.29 3.49
CA THR A 172 4.21 -15.51 3.56
C THR A 172 3.46 -14.76 2.47
N VAL A 173 3.81 -13.49 2.25
CA VAL A 173 3.18 -12.64 1.23
C VAL A 173 4.14 -12.36 0.08
N ASP A 174 3.58 -12.29 -1.13
CA ASP A 174 4.32 -12.02 -2.36
C ASP A 174 4.59 -10.52 -2.57
N GLU A 175 3.75 -9.64 -2.01
CA GLU A 175 3.91 -8.18 -2.15
C GLU A 175 3.20 -7.38 -1.05
N ILE A 176 3.79 -6.25 -0.64
CA ILE A 176 3.17 -5.24 0.24
C ILE A 176 2.97 -3.93 -0.52
N VAL A 177 1.79 -3.34 -0.46
CA VAL A 177 1.55 -1.95 -0.92
C VAL A 177 1.53 -1.03 0.30
N LEU A 178 2.65 -0.32 0.53
CA LEU A 178 2.81 0.61 1.66
C LEU A 178 2.10 1.94 1.37
N GLN A 179 1.00 2.22 2.05
CA GLN A 179 0.20 3.42 1.81
C GLN A 179 0.80 4.62 2.53
N ILE A 180 1.09 5.70 1.79
CA ILE A 180 1.62 6.95 2.35
C ILE A 180 0.52 7.96 2.71
N TYR A 181 -0.73 7.54 2.71
CA TYR A 181 -1.88 8.41 2.89
C TYR A 181 -2.88 7.80 3.88
N GLN A 182 -3.68 8.64 4.50
CA GLN A 182 -4.80 8.23 5.34
C GLN A 182 -6.07 8.97 4.90
N GLY A 183 -7.12 8.20 4.60
CA GLY A 183 -8.34 8.75 4.03
C GLY A 183 -8.08 9.46 2.69
N ARG A 184 -8.10 10.79 2.69
CA ARG A 184 -7.90 11.62 1.48
C ARG A 184 -6.70 12.56 1.58
N ARG A 185 -5.75 12.28 2.49
CA ARG A 185 -4.57 13.14 2.70
C ARG A 185 -3.31 12.31 2.79
N VAL A 186 -2.23 12.80 2.20
CA VAL A 186 -0.89 12.25 2.40
C VAL A 186 -0.49 12.42 3.87
N ILE A 187 0.16 11.41 4.44
CA ILE A 187 0.61 11.40 5.84
C ILE A 187 1.72 12.46 5.99
N PRO A 188 1.57 13.45 6.90
CA PRO A 188 2.62 14.42 7.14
C PRO A 188 3.93 13.74 7.55
N GLY A 189 5.05 14.18 6.96
CA GLY A 189 6.37 13.63 7.29
C GLY A 189 6.61 12.19 6.78
N TYR A 190 5.81 11.69 5.82
CA TYR A 190 5.96 10.34 5.24
C TYR A 190 7.41 10.00 4.84
N ALA A 191 8.20 10.98 4.38
CA ALA A 191 9.60 10.81 4.01
C ALA A 191 10.46 10.23 5.15
N SER A 192 10.18 10.60 6.40
CA SER A 192 10.89 10.06 7.56
C SER A 192 10.68 8.55 7.72
N TYR A 193 9.47 8.06 7.47
CA TYR A 193 9.16 6.64 7.51
C TYR A 193 9.79 5.86 6.35
N LEU A 194 9.85 6.47 5.16
CA LEU A 194 10.47 5.85 3.99
C LEU A 194 12.01 5.74 4.13
N SER A 195 12.65 6.52 4.99
CA SER A 195 14.10 6.43 5.24
C SER A 195 14.56 5.07 5.79
N ARG A 196 13.62 4.24 6.27
CA ARG A 196 13.88 2.93 6.89
C ARG A 196 13.38 1.75 6.06
N LEU A 197 13.13 1.94 4.76
CA LEU A 197 12.64 0.89 3.87
C LEU A 197 13.62 -0.29 3.68
N ASP A 198 14.91 -0.10 3.92
CA ASP A 198 15.90 -1.19 3.81
C ASP A 198 15.66 -2.33 4.81
N ARG A 199 14.86 -2.10 5.85
CA ARG A 199 14.40 -3.14 6.78
C ARG A 199 13.34 -4.07 6.17
N MET A 200 12.70 -3.66 5.08
CA MET A 200 11.67 -4.45 4.41
C MET A 200 12.32 -5.54 3.55
N LYS A 201 12.21 -6.79 4.00
CA LYS A 201 12.69 -7.97 3.26
C LYS A 201 11.69 -8.49 2.22
N THR A 202 10.43 -8.09 2.36
CA THR A 202 9.35 -8.47 1.45
C THR A 202 9.30 -7.51 0.27
N PRO A 203 9.09 -7.99 -0.98
CA PRO A 203 8.84 -7.09 -2.11
C PRO A 203 7.71 -6.10 -1.81
N PHE A 204 7.93 -4.83 -2.12
CA PHE A 204 6.97 -3.78 -1.81
C PHE A 204 6.80 -2.76 -2.93
N ARG A 205 5.64 -2.11 -2.90
CA ARG A 205 5.30 -0.94 -3.70
C ARG A 205 4.91 0.20 -2.78
N ILE A 206 5.02 1.43 -3.28
CA ILE A 206 4.51 2.60 -2.58
C ILE A 206 3.12 2.95 -3.11
N GLY A 207 2.14 2.95 -2.21
CA GLY A 207 0.75 3.33 -2.45
C GLY A 207 0.58 4.84 -2.39
N LEU A 208 0.46 5.48 -3.55
CA LEU A 208 0.33 6.92 -3.73
C LEU A 208 -1.14 7.34 -3.78
N LEU A 209 -1.45 8.52 -3.25
CA LEU A 209 -2.78 9.12 -3.38
C LEU A 209 -2.86 9.93 -4.68
N GLN A 210 -3.85 9.70 -5.54
CA GLN A 210 -4.06 10.52 -6.75
C GLN A 210 -4.17 12.00 -6.39
N GLY A 211 -3.38 12.86 -7.05
CA GLY A 211 -3.32 14.30 -6.77
C GLY A 211 -2.68 14.69 -5.43
N GLY A 212 -2.26 13.71 -4.62
CA GLY A 212 -1.53 13.93 -3.37
C GLY A 212 -0.08 14.33 -3.62
N GLU A 213 0.56 14.92 -2.62
CA GLU A 213 1.99 15.24 -2.65
C GLU A 213 2.85 13.98 -2.66
N TRP A 214 3.85 13.94 -3.53
CA TRP A 214 4.81 12.85 -3.60
C TRP A 214 6.20 13.34 -4.01
N GLN A 215 7.18 12.95 -3.20
CA GLN A 215 8.60 13.12 -3.46
C GLN A 215 9.29 11.80 -3.07
N PRO A 216 9.82 11.02 -4.03
CA PRO A 216 10.51 9.79 -3.73
C PRO A 216 11.83 10.09 -2.98
N PRO A 217 12.18 9.31 -1.94
CA PRO A 217 13.51 9.41 -1.35
C PRO A 217 14.56 8.85 -2.31
N ALA A 218 15.75 9.44 -2.30
CA ALA A 218 16.81 9.14 -3.27
C ALA A 218 17.19 7.65 -3.33
N ALA A 219 17.13 6.94 -2.20
CA ALA A 219 17.49 5.51 -2.13
C ALA A 219 16.37 4.54 -2.54
N LEU A 220 15.15 5.04 -2.82
CA LEU A 220 13.99 4.16 -3.10
C LEU A 220 14.21 3.28 -4.32
N GLU A 221 14.65 3.88 -5.43
CA GLU A 221 14.86 3.19 -6.70
C GLU A 221 16.01 2.16 -6.62
N SER A 222 16.98 2.38 -5.73
CA SER A 222 18.08 1.43 -5.49
C SER A 222 17.71 0.28 -4.55
N ASN A 223 16.55 0.33 -3.88
CA ASN A 223 16.17 -0.71 -2.94
C ASN A 223 15.79 -2.01 -3.70
N PRO A 224 16.42 -3.16 -3.42
CA PRO A 224 16.24 -4.38 -4.19
C PRO A 224 14.85 -5.02 -4.03
N ASN A 225 14.07 -4.60 -3.03
CA ASN A 225 12.72 -5.07 -2.78
C ASN A 225 11.65 -4.10 -3.31
N PHE A 226 12.03 -2.91 -3.79
CA PHE A 226 11.10 -1.98 -4.40
C PHE A 226 10.62 -2.51 -5.77
N ARG A 227 9.31 -2.44 -6.02
CA ARG A 227 8.64 -2.95 -7.23
C ARG A 227 7.86 -1.88 -7.98
N GLY A 228 7.98 -0.62 -7.60
CA GLY A 228 7.28 0.51 -8.21
C GLY A 228 6.11 1.04 -7.38
N TYR A 229 5.22 1.76 -8.05
CA TYR A 229 4.13 2.50 -7.40
C TYR A 229 2.78 1.86 -7.64
N VAL A 230 1.80 2.20 -6.80
CA VAL A 230 0.37 1.95 -7.02
C VAL A 230 -0.39 3.23 -6.71
N VAL A 231 -1.13 3.77 -7.68
CA VAL A 231 -1.93 4.99 -7.46
C VAL A 231 -3.34 4.61 -7.02
N PHE A 232 -3.72 5.06 -5.82
CA PHE A 232 -5.07 4.94 -5.28
C PHE A 232 -5.93 6.04 -5.90
N LEU A 233 -6.82 5.64 -6.80
CA LEU A 233 -7.66 6.55 -7.55
C LEU A 233 -8.76 7.15 -6.67
N GLN A 234 -9.06 8.42 -6.89
CA GLN A 234 -10.08 9.17 -6.17
C GLN A 234 -11.11 9.80 -7.12
N ASN A 235 -12.36 9.86 -6.67
CA ASN A 235 -13.36 10.67 -7.35
C ASN A 235 -13.08 12.16 -7.13
N GLY A 236 -13.08 12.95 -8.19
CA GLY A 236 -12.91 14.41 -8.13
C GLY A 236 -11.46 14.90 -8.06
N ALA A 237 -10.47 14.02 -8.17
CA ALA A 237 -9.09 14.43 -8.45
C ALA A 237 -8.95 14.87 -9.92
N ALA A 238 -8.10 15.86 -10.18
CA ALA A 238 -7.78 16.28 -11.55
C ALA A 238 -7.00 15.17 -12.29
N GLU A 239 -7.29 15.01 -13.58
CA GLU A 239 -6.65 14.02 -14.47
C GLU A 239 -5.39 14.55 -15.18
#